data_AF-A0A1H0YA59-F1
#
_entry.id   AF-A0A1H0YA59-F1
#
_cell.length_a   1.000
_cell.length_b   1.000
_cell.length_c   1.000
_cell.angle_alpha   90.00
_cell.angle_beta   90.00
_cell.angle_gamma   90.00
#
_symmetry.space_group_name_H-M   'P 1'
#
loop_
_entity.id
_entity.type
_entity.pdbx_description
1 polymer ?
#
loop_
_entity_poly.entity_id
_entity_poly.type
_entity_poly.pdbx_seq_one_letter_code
_entity_poly.pdbx_strand_id
1 'polypeptide(L)'
;MSTADPVPEVHPAPASPSLAAVGGSLLSDEGAVPTTDSALVKQTLHRYLQKTRAALLGKLDGLAERQARWPVTPTGTNVLGLVKHVAGVQVTYFGDVFGRPLPDPPGWLEADDGEDMYATADETLDDVVAFHHRSAAHSDATIEALDLDARGVVPWWPEGHRDVTLHRILVHMAYETARHAGHADIVREMLDGLAGDGDGNLAEKTPEEWIEWREQLVDIAERSGLRDLQS
;
A
#
# COMPACT_ATOMS: atom_id res chain seq x y z
N MET A 1 -11.56 -33.04 -24.30
CA MET A 1 -11.14 -31.72 -24.84
C MET A 1 -11.34 -30.72 -23.72
N SER A 2 -10.25 -30.23 -23.15
CA SER A 2 -10.26 -29.21 -22.10
C SER A 2 -10.58 -27.87 -22.75
N THR A 3 -11.71 -27.27 -22.44
CA THR A 3 -12.01 -25.89 -22.83
C THR A 3 -11.34 -25.01 -21.80
N ALA A 4 -10.27 -24.30 -22.21
CA ALA A 4 -9.68 -23.24 -21.41
C ALA A 4 -10.77 -22.17 -21.15
N ASP A 5 -10.89 -21.73 -19.91
CA ASP A 5 -11.77 -20.63 -19.54
C ASP A 5 -11.37 -19.36 -20.31
N PRO A 6 -12.33 -18.53 -20.75
CA PRO A 6 -12.02 -17.30 -21.44
C PRO A 6 -11.24 -16.35 -20.51
N VAL A 7 -10.15 -15.80 -21.03
CA VAL A 7 -9.37 -14.74 -20.37
C VAL A 7 -10.33 -13.55 -20.13
N PRO A 8 -10.42 -13.02 -18.89
CA PRO A 8 -11.26 -11.85 -18.63
C PRO A 8 -10.86 -10.68 -19.53
N GLU A 9 -11.86 -9.95 -20.04
CA GLU A 9 -11.63 -8.72 -20.82
C GLU A 9 -10.88 -7.70 -19.95
N VAL A 10 -9.68 -7.35 -20.38
CA VAL A 10 -8.85 -6.31 -19.75
C VAL A 10 -9.10 -5.02 -20.50
N HIS A 11 -9.63 -4.02 -19.80
CA HIS A 11 -9.77 -2.67 -20.33
C HIS A 11 -8.39 -2.04 -20.58
N PRO A 12 -8.20 -1.27 -21.67
CA PRO A 12 -6.94 -0.56 -21.88
C PRO A 12 -6.72 0.50 -20.78
N ALA A 13 -5.49 0.62 -20.29
CA ALA A 13 -5.12 1.70 -19.39
C ALA A 13 -5.36 3.08 -20.06
N PRO A 14 -5.88 4.09 -19.35
CA PRO A 14 -6.03 5.44 -19.87
C PRO A 14 -4.65 6.08 -20.04
N ALA A 15 -4.58 7.12 -20.87
CA ALA A 15 -3.39 7.98 -20.94
C ALA A 15 -3.05 8.51 -19.53
N SER A 16 -1.77 8.49 -19.15
CA SER A 16 -1.32 8.91 -17.82
C SER A 16 -1.85 10.31 -17.47
N PRO A 17 -2.59 10.50 -16.37
CA PRO A 17 -2.93 11.83 -15.91
C PRO A 17 -1.65 12.51 -15.39
N SER A 18 -1.41 13.75 -15.84
CA SER A 18 -0.36 14.60 -15.27
C SER A 18 -0.84 15.11 -13.90
N LEU A 19 -0.41 14.42 -12.84
CA LEU A 19 -0.35 15.00 -11.50
C LEU A 19 1.05 15.55 -11.29
N ALA A 20 1.15 16.76 -10.74
CA ALA A 20 2.40 17.49 -10.61
C ALA A 20 3.43 16.69 -9.79
N ALA A 21 4.52 16.31 -10.45
CA ALA A 21 5.63 15.59 -9.84
C ALA A 21 6.28 16.43 -8.73
N VAL A 22 6.42 15.83 -7.54
CA VAL A 22 7.34 16.32 -6.50
C VAL A 22 8.39 15.22 -6.28
N GLY A 23 9.51 15.31 -6.98
CA GLY A 23 10.59 14.33 -6.89
C GLY A 23 11.96 14.95 -7.20
N GLY A 24 12.71 15.27 -6.16
CA GLY A 24 14.12 15.67 -6.25
C GLY A 24 15.04 14.45 -6.19
N SER A 25 15.96 14.37 -7.14
CA SER A 25 17.05 13.38 -7.26
C SER A 25 18.10 13.57 -6.17
N LEU A 26 18.46 12.51 -5.43
CA LEU A 26 19.68 12.45 -4.62
C LEU A 26 20.20 11.01 -4.52
N LEU A 27 21.13 10.65 -5.40
CA LEU A 27 22.10 9.57 -5.15
C LEU A 27 23.46 9.96 -5.74
N SER A 28 24.38 10.38 -4.88
CA SER A 28 25.84 10.21 -5.06
C SER A 28 26.54 10.65 -3.78
N ASP A 29 27.05 9.70 -3.00
CA ASP A 29 28.41 9.69 -2.43
C ASP A 29 28.64 8.37 -1.65
N GLU A 30 29.30 7.39 -2.26
CA GLU A 30 29.77 6.16 -1.57
C GLU A 30 31.25 6.32 -1.24
N GLY A 31 31.57 6.85 -0.05
CA GLY A 31 32.98 7.14 0.28
C GLY A 31 33.36 7.23 1.77
N ALA A 32 32.43 7.11 2.71
CA ALA A 32 32.72 6.97 4.14
C ALA A 32 31.65 6.07 4.73
N VAL A 33 31.99 5.13 5.63
CA VAL A 33 30.97 4.45 6.43
C VAL A 33 30.41 5.52 7.37
N PRO A 34 29.21 6.09 7.12
CA PRO A 34 28.67 7.08 8.02
C PRO A 34 28.20 6.28 9.23
N THR A 35 28.53 6.72 10.43
CA THR A 35 27.62 6.45 11.54
C THR A 35 26.31 7.13 11.14
N THR A 36 25.37 6.36 10.59
CA THR A 36 24.14 6.94 10.04
C THR A 36 23.45 7.67 11.18
N ASP A 37 23.32 8.98 11.04
CA ASP A 37 22.66 9.82 12.04
C ASP A 37 21.25 9.25 12.30
N SER A 38 21.03 8.79 13.53
CA SER A 38 19.76 8.17 13.95
C SER A 38 18.57 9.09 13.65
N ALA A 39 18.74 10.41 13.74
CA ALA A 39 17.72 11.38 13.36
C ALA A 39 17.44 11.37 11.85
N LEU A 40 18.48 11.28 11.00
CA LEU A 40 18.31 11.17 9.55
C LEU A 40 17.69 9.83 9.14
N VAL A 41 18.02 8.73 9.83
CA VAL A 41 17.36 7.42 9.62
C VAL A 41 15.87 7.54 9.93
N LYS A 42 15.53 8.06 11.10
CA LYS A 42 14.15 8.23 11.54
C LYS A 42 13.37 9.12 10.58
N GLN A 43 13.93 10.28 10.22
CA GLN A 43 13.33 11.21 9.27
C GLN A 43 13.10 10.55 7.90
N THR A 44 14.06 9.75 7.42
CA THR A 44 13.94 9.06 6.14
C THR A 44 12.81 8.04 6.17
N LEU A 45 12.79 7.13 7.15
CA LEU A 45 11.75 6.12 7.29
C LEU A 45 10.36 6.76 7.45
N HIS A 46 10.25 7.80 8.28
CA HIS A 46 8.99 8.50 8.51
C HIS A 46 8.49 9.18 7.24
N ARG A 47 9.35 9.87 6.49
CA ARG A 47 9.01 10.48 5.20
C ARG A 47 8.53 9.45 4.17
N TYR A 48 9.19 8.30 4.06
CA TYR A 48 8.76 7.25 3.13
C TYR A 48 7.41 6.64 3.55
N LEU A 49 7.18 6.45 4.84
CA LEU A 49 5.88 6.03 5.36
C LEU A 49 4.78 7.06 5.05
N GLN A 50 5.06 8.36 5.22
CA GLN A 50 4.11 9.43 4.85
C GLN A 50 3.83 9.45 3.35
N LYS A 51 4.85 9.28 2.50
CA LYS A 51 4.67 9.18 1.05
C LYS A 51 3.78 7.99 0.68
N THR A 52 4.03 6.81 1.23
CA THR A 52 3.25 5.61 0.88
C THR A 52 1.82 5.65 1.43
N ARG A 53 1.60 6.25 2.62
CA ARG A 53 0.24 6.53 3.13
C ARG A 53 -0.53 7.44 2.19
N ALA A 54 0.09 8.54 1.75
CA ALA A 54 -0.51 9.48 0.82
C ALA A 54 -0.83 8.81 -0.53
N ALA A 55 0.09 7.99 -1.05
CA ALA A 55 -0.12 7.24 -2.28
C ALA A 55 -1.31 6.26 -2.15
N LEU A 56 -1.40 5.50 -1.05
CA LEU A 56 -2.52 4.59 -0.79
C LEU A 56 -3.84 5.34 -0.64
N LEU A 57 -3.88 6.42 0.14
CA LEU A 57 -5.10 7.22 0.33
C LEU A 57 -5.57 7.84 -0.98
N GLY A 58 -4.65 8.37 -1.79
CA GLY A 58 -4.94 8.92 -3.12
C GLY A 58 -5.56 7.90 -4.08
N LYS A 59 -5.46 6.59 -3.81
CA LYS A 59 -6.19 5.57 -4.57
C LYS A 59 -7.69 5.61 -4.35
N LEU A 60 -8.22 6.41 -3.44
CA LEU A 60 -9.66 6.67 -3.34
C LEU A 60 -10.12 7.81 -4.26
N ASP A 61 -9.20 8.62 -4.79
CA ASP A 61 -9.55 9.80 -5.57
C ASP A 61 -10.36 9.42 -6.82
N GLY A 62 -11.50 10.09 -7.00
CA GLY A 62 -12.42 9.90 -8.13
C GLY A 62 -13.31 8.66 -8.05
N LEU A 63 -13.19 7.80 -7.03
CA LEU A 63 -14.06 6.64 -6.87
C LEU A 63 -15.38 7.02 -6.21
N ALA A 64 -16.49 6.53 -6.76
CA ALA A 64 -17.76 6.54 -6.04
C ALA A 64 -17.75 5.47 -4.93
N GLU A 65 -18.60 5.66 -3.92
CA GLU A 65 -18.80 4.73 -2.78
C GLU A 65 -18.84 3.25 -3.18
N ARG A 66 -19.68 2.93 -4.18
CA ARG A 66 -19.82 1.56 -4.66
C ARG A 66 -18.54 1.03 -5.30
N GLN A 67 -17.79 1.85 -6.03
CA GLN A 67 -16.55 1.43 -6.70
C GLN A 67 -15.42 1.20 -5.70
N ALA A 68 -15.30 2.07 -4.70
CA ALA A 68 -14.27 1.93 -3.66
C ALA A 68 -14.39 0.60 -2.88
N ARG A 69 -15.62 0.09 -2.74
CA ARG A 69 -15.95 -1.19 -2.08
C ARG A 69 -15.98 -2.39 -3.01
N TRP A 70 -15.85 -2.18 -4.31
CA TRP A 70 -16.08 -3.24 -5.28
C TRP A 70 -14.94 -4.27 -5.25
N PRO A 71 -15.22 -5.56 -4.99
CA PRO A 71 -14.18 -6.58 -4.98
C PRO A 71 -13.77 -6.94 -6.42
N VAL A 72 -12.48 -6.80 -6.74
CA VAL A 72 -11.95 -7.13 -8.08
C VAL A 72 -11.08 -8.38 -8.13
N THR A 73 -10.79 -8.98 -6.97
CA THR A 73 -10.03 -10.23 -6.87
C THR A 73 -10.89 -11.36 -6.28
N PRO A 74 -10.53 -12.64 -6.49
CA PRO A 74 -11.19 -13.78 -5.83
C PRO A 74 -11.14 -13.74 -4.31
N THR A 75 -10.19 -13.03 -3.71
CA THR A 75 -10.07 -12.84 -2.25
C THR A 75 -10.88 -11.65 -1.73
N GLY A 76 -11.65 -10.95 -2.59
CA GLY A 76 -12.50 -9.84 -2.18
C GLY A 76 -11.79 -8.50 -2.02
N THR A 77 -10.54 -8.37 -2.49
CA THR A 77 -9.75 -7.15 -2.34
C THR A 77 -10.44 -5.96 -3.03
N ASN A 78 -10.60 -4.87 -2.28
CA ASN A 78 -11.18 -3.60 -2.73
C ASN A 78 -10.38 -2.44 -2.14
N VAL A 79 -10.43 -1.26 -2.77
CA VAL A 79 -9.59 -0.11 -2.39
C VAL A 79 -9.91 0.41 -0.99
N LEU A 80 -11.20 0.53 -0.66
CA LEU A 80 -11.63 1.08 0.63
C LEU A 80 -11.18 0.21 1.80
N GLY A 81 -11.29 -1.11 1.64
CA GLY A 81 -10.79 -2.10 2.59
C GLY A 81 -9.29 -2.01 2.82
N LEU A 82 -8.49 -1.84 1.77
CA LEU A 82 -7.04 -1.67 1.91
C LEU A 82 -6.68 -0.40 2.72
N VAL A 83 -7.38 0.72 2.47
CA VAL A 83 -7.17 1.97 3.23
C VAL A 83 -7.60 1.81 4.69
N LYS A 84 -8.76 1.17 4.95
CA LYS A 84 -9.27 0.90 6.30
C LYS A 84 -8.30 0.02 7.09
N HIS A 85 -7.85 -1.08 6.49
CA HIS A 85 -6.90 -2.01 7.08
C HIS A 85 -5.61 -1.29 7.49
N VAL A 86 -4.95 -0.57 6.58
CA VAL A 86 -3.71 0.14 6.92
C VAL A 86 -3.93 1.21 8.00
N ALA A 87 -5.08 1.89 7.98
CA ALA A 87 -5.44 2.86 9.02
C ALA A 87 -5.60 2.19 10.40
N GLY A 88 -6.12 0.98 10.47
CA GLY A 88 -6.23 0.22 11.72
C GLY A 88 -4.89 -0.32 12.19
N VAL A 89 -4.15 -0.96 11.30
CA VAL A 89 -2.85 -1.57 11.58
C VAL A 89 -1.84 -0.53 12.09
N GLN A 90 -1.82 0.69 11.56
CA GLN A 90 -0.91 1.72 12.06
C GLN A 90 -1.28 2.23 13.47
N VAL A 91 -2.56 2.18 13.84
CA VAL A 91 -3.01 2.53 15.21
C VAL A 91 -2.49 1.51 16.20
N THR A 92 -2.59 0.22 15.90
CA THR A 92 -2.15 -0.83 16.81
C THR A 92 -0.62 -0.83 16.93
N TYR A 93 0.11 -0.71 15.81
CA TYR A 93 1.58 -0.74 15.82
C TYR A 93 2.25 0.53 16.36
N PHE A 94 1.72 1.73 16.10
CA PHE A 94 2.28 2.98 16.67
C PHE A 94 1.57 3.43 17.95
N GLY A 95 0.47 2.78 18.32
CA GLY A 95 -0.26 3.08 19.54
C GLY A 95 -0.01 2.01 20.60
N ASP A 96 -0.78 0.93 20.54
CA ASP A 96 -0.83 -0.10 21.59
C ASP A 96 0.53 -0.72 21.89
N VAL A 97 1.32 -1.01 20.85
CA VAL A 97 2.68 -1.59 20.97
C VAL A 97 3.62 -0.74 21.82
N PHE A 98 3.41 0.58 21.83
CA PHE A 98 4.22 1.54 22.60
C PHE A 98 3.47 2.16 23.79
N GLY A 99 2.32 1.58 24.18
CA GLY A 99 1.52 2.07 25.31
C GLY A 99 0.88 3.44 25.06
N ARG A 100 0.56 3.75 23.81
CA ARG A 100 -0.03 5.03 23.36
C ARG A 100 -1.33 4.77 22.59
N PRO A 101 -2.36 4.16 23.20
CA PRO A 101 -3.58 3.80 22.49
C PRO A 101 -4.23 5.02 21.85
N LEU A 102 -4.88 4.84 20.70
CA LEU A 102 -5.66 5.90 20.05
C LEU A 102 -6.84 6.27 20.97
N PRO A 103 -7.09 7.57 21.24
CA PRO A 103 -8.30 7.99 21.93
C PRO A 103 -9.56 7.67 21.13
N ASP A 104 -10.58 7.14 21.79
CA ASP A 104 -11.89 6.78 21.21
C ASP A 104 -11.76 5.95 19.91
N PRO A 105 -11.15 4.74 19.98
CA PRO A 105 -10.99 3.89 18.82
C PRO A 105 -12.36 3.39 18.31
N PRO A 106 -12.55 3.22 16.98
CA PRO A 106 -13.71 2.53 16.46
C PRO A 106 -13.78 1.10 17.00
N GLY A 107 -14.97 0.62 17.36
CA GLY A 107 -15.14 -0.71 17.96
C GLY A 107 -14.68 -1.87 17.07
N TRP A 108 -14.62 -1.70 15.75
CA TRP A 108 -14.13 -2.72 14.83
C TRP A 108 -12.62 -2.98 14.93
N LEU A 109 -11.83 -2.09 15.54
CA LEU A 109 -10.40 -2.36 15.78
C LEU A 109 -10.16 -3.51 16.76
N GLU A 110 -11.16 -3.84 17.58
CA GLU A 110 -11.11 -4.96 18.52
C GLU A 110 -11.81 -6.22 17.95
N ALA A 111 -12.29 -6.18 16.70
CA ALA A 111 -13.01 -7.28 16.07
C ALA A 111 -12.07 -8.35 15.48
N ASP A 112 -12.65 -9.52 15.13
CA ASP A 112 -11.94 -10.70 14.64
C ASP A 112 -11.17 -10.46 13.31
N ASP A 113 -10.22 -11.37 13.03
CA ASP A 113 -9.35 -11.34 11.86
C ASP A 113 -10.12 -11.09 10.53
N GLY A 114 -9.81 -9.97 9.86
CA GLY A 114 -10.27 -9.64 8.51
C GLY A 114 -11.45 -8.66 8.43
N GLU A 115 -12.04 -8.23 9.54
CA GLU A 115 -13.08 -7.18 9.55
C GLU A 115 -12.56 -5.78 9.19
N ASP A 116 -11.25 -5.60 9.19
CA ASP A 116 -10.57 -4.37 8.75
C ASP A 116 -10.31 -4.34 7.24
N MET A 117 -10.50 -5.45 6.52
CA MET A 117 -10.30 -5.56 5.07
C MET A 117 -11.53 -5.15 4.24
N TYR A 118 -12.61 -4.68 4.88
CA TYR A 118 -13.78 -4.14 4.22
C TYR A 118 -14.50 -3.10 5.10
N ALA A 119 -15.25 -2.20 4.46
CA ALA A 119 -16.17 -1.30 5.14
C ALA A 119 -17.60 -1.87 5.09
N THR A 120 -18.24 -1.95 6.24
CA THR A 120 -19.66 -2.34 6.38
C THR A 120 -20.58 -1.31 5.69
N ALA A 121 -21.86 -1.65 5.53
CA ALA A 121 -22.83 -0.75 4.90
C ALA A 121 -23.03 0.58 5.65
N ASP A 122 -22.75 0.60 6.95
CA ASP A 122 -22.92 1.77 7.82
C ASP A 122 -21.64 2.62 7.95
N GLU A 123 -20.49 2.12 7.51
CA GLU A 123 -19.23 2.86 7.46
C GLU A 123 -19.07 3.49 6.08
N THR A 124 -19.09 4.81 5.97
CA THR A 124 -18.92 5.51 4.68
C THR A 124 -17.45 5.61 4.25
N LEU A 125 -17.21 5.93 2.97
CA LEU A 125 -15.89 6.26 2.43
C LEU A 125 -15.28 7.41 3.23
N ASP A 126 -16.08 8.45 3.52
CA ASP A 126 -15.65 9.61 4.29
C ASP A 126 -15.25 9.21 5.73
N ASP A 127 -15.96 8.26 6.36
CA ASP A 127 -15.59 7.75 7.68
C ASP A 127 -14.21 7.08 7.66
N VAL A 128 -13.94 6.26 6.63
CA VAL A 128 -12.64 5.60 6.46
C VAL A 128 -11.53 6.59 6.18
N VAL A 129 -11.77 7.61 5.34
CA VAL A 129 -10.81 8.69 5.07
C VAL A 129 -10.53 9.51 6.34
N ALA A 130 -11.57 9.87 7.08
CA ALA A 130 -11.43 10.58 8.35
C ALA A 130 -10.66 9.74 9.38
N PHE A 131 -10.92 8.43 9.44
CA PHE A 131 -10.18 7.52 10.29
C PHE A 131 -8.72 7.37 9.86
N HIS A 132 -8.43 7.31 8.55
CA HIS A 132 -7.07 7.30 8.03
C HIS A 132 -6.28 8.54 8.46
N HIS A 133 -6.86 9.74 8.35
CA HIS A 133 -6.20 10.96 8.81
C HIS A 133 -5.97 10.98 10.32
N ARG A 134 -6.96 10.55 11.11
CA ARG A 134 -6.84 10.49 12.57
C ARG A 134 -5.76 9.50 13.01
N SER A 135 -5.75 8.32 12.41
CA SER A 135 -4.74 7.29 12.68
C SER A 135 -3.34 7.74 12.26
N ALA A 136 -3.19 8.38 11.09
CA ALA A 136 -1.90 8.88 10.63
C ALA A 136 -1.34 9.96 11.57
N ALA A 137 -2.17 10.92 11.99
CA ALA A 137 -1.77 11.96 12.94
C ALA A 137 -1.34 11.37 14.30
N HIS A 138 -2.06 10.37 14.80
CA HIS A 138 -1.70 9.66 16.03
C HIS A 138 -0.37 8.91 15.89
N SER A 139 -0.18 8.18 14.80
CA SER A 139 1.08 7.49 14.51
C SER A 139 2.25 8.47 14.40
N ASP A 140 2.07 9.60 13.71
CA ASP A 140 3.09 10.62 13.54
C ASP A 140 3.50 11.23 14.88
N ALA A 141 2.53 11.51 15.77
CA ALA A 141 2.82 11.97 17.12
C ALA A 141 3.60 10.94 17.96
N THR A 142 3.34 9.63 17.80
CA THR A 142 4.17 8.61 18.44
C THR A 142 5.58 8.58 17.85
N ILE A 143 5.70 8.61 16.51
CA ILE A 143 6.99 8.57 15.84
C ILE A 143 7.82 9.77 16.30
N GLU A 144 7.27 10.98 16.32
CA GLU A 144 7.96 12.19 16.78
C GLU A 144 8.43 12.08 18.23
N ALA A 145 7.58 11.57 19.13
CA ALA A 145 7.84 11.51 20.57
C ALA A 145 8.87 10.47 21.02
N LEU A 146 9.11 9.42 20.23
CA LEU A 146 9.94 8.27 20.64
C LEU A 146 11.25 8.18 19.86
N ASP A 147 12.33 7.75 20.53
CA ASP A 147 13.60 7.44 19.87
C ASP A 147 13.53 6.10 19.11
N LEU A 148 14.43 5.89 18.13
CA LEU A 148 14.43 4.69 17.30
C LEU A 148 14.62 3.37 18.08
N ASP A 149 15.25 3.41 19.25
CA ASP A 149 15.47 2.27 20.14
C ASP A 149 14.40 2.12 21.23
N ALA A 150 13.40 3.01 21.25
CA ALA A 150 12.25 2.90 22.14
C ALA A 150 11.60 1.52 22.00
N ARG A 151 11.37 0.86 23.15
CA ARG A 151 10.91 -0.52 23.22
C ARG A 151 9.39 -0.59 23.15
N GLY A 152 8.91 -1.59 22.44
CA GLY A 152 7.49 -1.95 22.38
C GLY A 152 7.33 -3.46 22.36
N VAL A 153 6.08 -3.91 22.53
CA VAL A 153 5.72 -5.34 22.49
C VAL A 153 4.56 -5.53 21.51
N VAL A 154 4.73 -6.41 20.53
CA VAL A 154 3.69 -6.80 19.58
C VAL A 154 3.05 -8.12 20.04
N PRO A 155 1.96 -8.11 20.81
CA PRO A 155 1.49 -9.31 21.52
C PRO A 155 1.03 -10.44 20.59
N TRP A 156 0.64 -10.13 19.36
CA TRP A 156 0.24 -11.11 18.33
C TRP A 156 1.41 -11.70 17.54
N TRP A 157 2.66 -11.25 17.75
CA TRP A 157 3.84 -11.86 17.16
C TRP A 157 4.36 -13.03 18.00
N PRO A 158 5.07 -14.00 17.40
CA PRO A 158 5.68 -15.10 18.14
C PRO A 158 6.60 -14.60 19.27
N GLU A 159 6.67 -15.34 20.38
CA GLU A 159 7.38 -14.93 21.60
C GLU A 159 8.84 -14.49 21.38
N GLY A 160 9.58 -15.14 20.48
CA GLY A 160 10.96 -14.76 20.14
C GLY A 160 11.10 -13.51 19.25
N HIS A 161 9.99 -12.94 18.79
CA HIS A 161 9.96 -11.84 17.83
C HIS A 161 9.12 -10.65 18.30
N ARG A 162 8.29 -10.79 19.34
CA ARG A 162 7.35 -9.76 19.80
C ARG A 162 7.98 -8.54 20.45
N ASP A 163 9.19 -8.66 21.00
CA ASP A 163 9.94 -7.51 21.49
C ASP A 163 10.53 -6.73 20.32
N VAL A 164 10.17 -5.46 20.22
CA VAL A 164 10.49 -4.61 19.07
C VAL A 164 11.10 -3.27 19.51
N THR A 165 11.64 -2.56 18.53
CA THR A 165 11.99 -1.14 18.65
C THR A 165 11.14 -0.31 17.70
N LEU A 166 11.04 1.00 17.94
CA LEU A 166 10.38 1.92 17.00
C LEU A 166 10.98 1.80 15.58
N HIS A 167 12.30 1.64 15.45
CA HIS A 167 12.94 1.40 14.16
C HIS A 167 12.34 0.19 13.45
N ARG A 168 12.22 -0.96 14.13
CA ARG A 168 11.66 -2.17 13.54
C ARG A 168 10.20 -1.96 13.11
N ILE A 169 9.41 -1.25 13.92
CA ILE A 169 8.02 -0.94 13.58
C ILE A 169 7.89 0.05 12.42
N LEU A 170 8.75 1.07 12.33
CA LEU A 170 8.80 1.97 11.18
C LEU A 170 9.07 1.22 9.88
N VAL A 171 10.05 0.30 9.88
CA VAL A 171 10.35 -0.54 8.70
C VAL A 171 9.17 -1.46 8.38
N HIS A 172 8.60 -2.11 9.39
CA HIS A 172 7.44 -2.99 9.21
C HIS A 172 6.26 -2.25 8.59
N MET A 173 5.91 -1.07 9.12
CA MET A 173 4.77 -0.29 8.64
C MET A 173 5.02 0.36 7.27
N ALA A 174 6.26 0.75 6.97
CA ALA A 174 6.62 1.21 5.63
C ALA A 174 6.44 0.09 4.59
N TYR A 175 6.88 -1.13 4.92
CA TYR A 175 6.67 -2.32 4.08
C TYR A 175 5.20 -2.67 3.92
N GLU A 176 4.44 -2.72 5.02
CA GLU A 176 3.02 -3.04 5.04
C GLU A 176 2.22 -2.06 4.16
N THR A 177 2.45 -0.75 4.36
CA THR A 177 1.77 0.30 3.60
C THR A 177 2.15 0.24 2.12
N ALA A 178 3.43 0.08 1.78
CA ALA A 178 3.88 -0.01 0.39
C ALA A 178 3.29 -1.24 -0.32
N ARG A 179 3.19 -2.38 0.38
CA ARG A 179 2.59 -3.60 -0.17
C ARG A 179 1.13 -3.38 -0.53
N HIS A 180 0.34 -2.76 0.36
CA HIS A 180 -1.07 -2.49 0.09
C HIS A 180 -1.28 -1.35 -0.92
N ALA A 181 -0.37 -0.38 -1.00
CA ALA A 181 -0.37 0.61 -2.09
C ALA A 181 -0.21 -0.08 -3.45
N GLY A 182 0.72 -1.03 -3.57
CA GLY A 182 0.87 -1.85 -4.78
C GLY A 182 -0.32 -2.76 -5.08
N HIS A 183 -0.99 -3.31 -4.07
CA HIS A 183 -2.28 -3.99 -4.28
C HIS A 183 -3.33 -3.02 -4.84
N ALA A 184 -3.39 -1.80 -4.30
CA ALA A 184 -4.34 -0.79 -4.74
C ALA A 184 -4.05 -0.29 -6.17
N ASP A 185 -2.78 -0.25 -6.61
CA ASP A 185 -2.42 0.02 -8.02
C ASP A 185 -3.11 -0.95 -8.97
N ILE A 186 -2.97 -2.26 -8.72
CA ILE A 186 -3.57 -3.30 -9.57
C ILE A 186 -5.10 -3.29 -9.49
N VAL A 187 -5.65 -3.01 -8.30
CA VAL A 187 -7.10 -2.88 -8.14
C VAL A 187 -7.64 -1.70 -8.94
N ARG A 188 -6.96 -0.54 -8.95
CA ARG A 188 -7.35 0.61 -9.78
C ARG A 188 -7.24 0.30 -11.26
N GLU A 189 -6.16 -0.34 -11.70
CA GLU A 189 -5.99 -0.74 -13.09
C GLU A 189 -7.15 -1.64 -13.56
N MET A 190 -7.62 -2.57 -12.72
CA MET A 190 -8.78 -3.42 -13.02
C MET A 190 -10.13 -2.68 -12.99
N LEU A 191 -10.28 -1.66 -12.13
CA LEU A 191 -11.55 -0.93 -11.95
C LEU A 191 -11.79 0.12 -13.03
N ASP A 192 -10.78 0.92 -13.33
CA ASP A 192 -10.90 2.10 -14.19
C ASP A 192 -9.66 2.34 -15.09
N GLY A 193 -8.71 1.40 -15.07
CA GLY A 193 -7.49 1.44 -15.86
C GLY A 193 -6.38 2.32 -15.28
N LEU A 194 -6.63 3.14 -14.24
CA LEU A 194 -5.59 4.01 -13.67
C LEU A 194 -4.48 3.18 -13.03
N ALA A 195 -3.24 3.43 -13.45
CA ALA A 195 -2.06 2.68 -13.04
C ALA A 195 -1.00 3.60 -12.41
N GLY A 196 -0.31 3.09 -11.38
CA GLY A 196 0.76 3.78 -10.67
C GLY A 196 0.31 5.01 -9.88
N ASP A 197 1.25 5.69 -9.24
CA ASP A 197 1.01 6.85 -8.35
C ASP A 197 1.46 8.19 -8.97
N GLY A 198 1.80 8.20 -10.26
CA GLY A 198 2.27 9.39 -10.98
C GLY A 198 3.73 9.75 -10.69
N ASP A 199 4.51 8.89 -10.05
CA ASP A 199 5.91 9.16 -9.71
C ASP A 199 6.92 8.93 -10.85
N GLY A 200 6.43 8.57 -12.05
CA GLY A 200 7.24 8.35 -13.24
C GLY A 200 7.84 6.95 -13.36
N ASN A 201 7.51 6.01 -12.48
CA ASN A 201 7.97 4.62 -12.58
C ASN A 201 7.27 3.82 -13.69
N LEU A 202 6.15 4.30 -14.22
CA LEU A 202 5.52 3.73 -15.41
C LEU A 202 6.11 4.35 -16.67
N ALA A 203 6.40 3.50 -17.66
CA ALA A 203 6.85 3.95 -18.96
C ALA A 203 5.80 4.87 -19.61
N GLU A 204 6.24 6.01 -20.14
CA GLU A 204 5.37 6.89 -20.92
C GLU A 204 4.97 6.21 -22.22
N LYS A 205 3.69 5.84 -22.33
CA LYS A 205 3.08 5.19 -23.49
C LYS A 205 1.66 5.68 -23.69
N THR A 206 1.25 5.81 -24.94
CA THR A 206 -0.13 5.99 -25.37
C THR A 206 -0.96 4.71 -25.10
N PRO A 207 -2.30 4.80 -25.03
CA PRO A 207 -3.15 3.62 -24.91
C PRO A 207 -2.90 2.57 -26.00
N GLU A 208 -2.67 3.00 -27.24
CA GLU A 208 -2.38 2.10 -28.37
C GLU A 208 -1.03 1.39 -28.17
N GLU A 209 0.00 2.11 -27.74
CA GLU A 209 1.31 1.51 -27.43
C GLU A 209 1.24 0.52 -26.26
N TRP A 210 0.33 0.73 -25.29
CA TRP A 210 0.10 -0.24 -24.22
C TRP A 210 -0.57 -1.52 -24.72
N ILE A 211 -1.49 -1.42 -25.67
CA ILE A 211 -2.12 -2.58 -26.32
C ILE A 211 -1.07 -3.39 -27.07
N GLU A 212 -0.29 -2.75 -27.95
CA GLU A 212 0.78 -3.40 -28.71
C GLU A 212 1.82 -4.05 -27.79
N TRP A 213 2.21 -3.34 -26.72
CA TRP A 213 3.13 -3.86 -25.71
C TRP A 213 2.59 -5.12 -25.04
N ARG A 214 1.30 -5.11 -24.66
CA ARG A 214 0.66 -6.28 -24.04
C ARG A 214 0.60 -7.47 -24.99
N GLU A 215 0.23 -7.26 -26.26
CA GLU A 215 0.22 -8.31 -27.28
C GLU A 215 1.61 -8.95 -27.43
N GLN A 216 2.66 -8.12 -27.49
CA GLN A 216 4.04 -8.60 -27.52
C GLN A 216 4.40 -9.47 -26.30
N LEU A 217 3.95 -9.08 -25.10
CA LEU A 217 4.20 -9.85 -23.87
C LEU A 217 3.45 -11.20 -23.87
N VAL A 218 2.22 -11.23 -24.40
CA VAL A 218 1.46 -12.48 -24.58
C VAL A 218 2.20 -13.42 -25.52
N ASP A 219 2.63 -12.94 -26.69
CA ASP A 219 3.40 -13.73 -27.64
C ASP A 219 4.71 -14.28 -27.05
N ILE A 220 5.37 -13.52 -26.16
CA ILE A 220 6.57 -13.97 -25.44
C ILE A 220 6.21 -15.10 -24.45
N ALA A 221 5.12 -14.95 -23.70
CA ALA A 221 4.69 -15.94 -22.72
C ALA A 221 4.32 -17.28 -23.41
N GLU A 222 3.55 -17.24 -24.50
CA GLU A 222 3.14 -18.43 -25.26
C GLU A 222 4.35 -19.18 -25.84
N ARG A 223 5.31 -18.46 -26.41
CA ARG A 223 6.53 -19.06 -26.98
C ARG A 223 7.47 -19.61 -25.91
N SER A 224 7.45 -19.05 -24.69
CA SER A 224 8.27 -19.54 -23.58
C SER A 224 7.80 -20.92 -23.10
N GLY A 225 6.48 -21.16 -23.06
CA GLY A 225 5.92 -22.46 -22.69
C GLY A 225 6.18 -23.59 -23.69
N LEU A 226 6.63 -23.27 -24.91
CA LEU A 226 6.92 -24.24 -25.96
C LEU A 226 8.40 -24.70 -25.98
N ARG A 227 9.30 -24.04 -25.23
CA ARG A 227 10.73 -24.43 -25.20
C ARG A 227 10.97 -25.75 -24.45
N ASP A 228 10.12 -26.10 -23.49
CA ASP A 228 10.25 -27.31 -22.66
C ASP A 228 9.66 -28.58 -23.33
N LEU A 229 9.07 -28.46 -24.52
CA LEU A 229 8.50 -29.59 -25.27
C LEU A 229 9.36 -30.05 -26.45
N GLN A 230 10.56 -29.48 -26.61
CA GLN A 230 11.50 -29.80 -27.71
C GLN A 230 12.87 -30.33 -27.24
N SER A 231 13.01 -30.67 -25.95
CA SER A 231 14.17 -31.42 -25.40
C SER A 231 13.77 -32.83 -25.02
#